data_AF-A0ABD3XQD5-F1
#
_entry.id   AF-A0ABD3XQD5-F1
#
_cell.length_a   1.000
_cell.length_b   1.000
_cell.length_c   1.000
_cell.angle_alpha   90.00
_cell.angle_beta   90.00
_cell.angle_gamma   90.00
#
_symmetry.space_group_name_H-M   'P 1'
#
loop_
_entity.id
_entity.type
_entity.pdbx_description
1 polymer ?
#
loop_
_entity_poly.entity_id
_entity_poly.type
_entity_poly.pdbx_seq_one_letter_code
_entity_poly.pdbx_strand_id
1 'polypeptide(L)'
;MAEHEKVSNVMTKLMEDNSFTAPKSTRQINDKRFRYRKGKREENMNSRINIADDVVSVLSELHINPVIQEIILTKHKKPVVIVYSNQQVDDMIRNCEGDDGSVLGVDRTFNLGNFYVTVFSYKNRCLKSNRTKDFPVMFGPCMIHFDSEEETYGKFFSHVSDRFGQKTQLTIGSDEEKSMTNALKAKFPHANFLLCTKHIHDNIRRHLQENGAGVQARKGIP
;
A
#
# COMPACT_ATOMS: atom_id res chain seq x y z
N MET A 1 29.08 45.52 -4.44
CA MET A 1 28.29 45.46 -3.17
C MET A 1 27.55 44.13 -2.98
N ALA A 2 26.95 43.53 -4.00
CA ALA A 2 26.18 42.27 -3.87
C ALA A 2 26.99 40.99 -3.55
N GLU A 3 28.32 40.99 -3.75
CA GLU A 3 29.17 39.81 -3.52
C GLU A 3 29.62 39.68 -2.05
N HIS A 4 29.80 40.81 -1.36
CA HIS A 4 30.10 40.86 0.08
C HIS A 4 28.92 40.34 0.93
N GLU A 5 27.69 40.61 0.49
CA GLU A 5 26.47 40.24 1.20
C GLU A 5 26.20 38.72 1.17
N LYS A 6 26.55 38.05 0.07
CA LYS A 6 26.47 36.58 -0.08
C LYS A 6 27.58 35.82 0.66
N VAL A 7 28.71 36.48 0.98
CA VAL A 7 29.78 35.89 1.78
C VAL A 7 29.42 35.95 3.27
N SER A 8 28.84 37.07 3.72
CA SER A 8 28.35 37.24 5.09
C SER A 8 27.34 36.16 5.50
N ASN A 9 26.36 35.87 4.64
CA ASN A 9 25.25 34.96 4.96
C ASN A 9 25.67 33.47 5.09
N VAL A 10 26.76 33.06 4.45
CA VAL A 10 27.33 31.69 4.59
C VAL A 10 28.26 31.60 5.81
N MET A 11 28.91 32.70 6.17
CA MET A 11 29.74 32.78 7.37
C MET A 11 28.88 32.64 8.64
N THR A 12 27.76 33.35 8.71
CA THR A 12 26.81 33.26 9.83
C THR A 12 26.32 31.83 10.04
N LYS A 13 25.90 31.18 8.95
CA LYS A 13 25.36 29.82 8.98
C LYS A 13 26.38 28.73 9.32
N LEU A 14 27.68 29.00 9.13
CA LEU A 14 28.78 28.07 9.47
C LEU A 14 29.35 28.33 10.88
N MET A 15 29.08 29.51 11.47
CA MET A 15 29.48 29.83 12.84
C MET A 15 28.48 29.33 13.89
N GLU A 16 27.24 29.03 13.48
CA GLU A 16 26.18 28.46 14.31
C GLU A 16 26.45 27.00 14.74
N ASP A 17 27.23 26.23 13.95
CA ASP A 17 27.41 24.78 14.17
C ASP A 17 28.60 24.39 15.09
N ASN A 18 29.59 25.26 15.30
CA ASN A 18 30.63 25.22 16.35
C ASN A 18 31.78 26.18 16.01
N SER A 19 32.04 27.17 16.87
CA SER A 19 33.07 28.20 16.68
C SER A 19 34.50 27.67 16.49
N PHE A 20 34.79 26.45 16.96
CA PHE A 20 36.09 25.79 16.80
C PHE A 20 36.37 25.26 15.38
N THR A 21 35.35 25.11 14.53
CA THR A 21 35.48 24.56 13.16
C THR A 21 35.21 25.59 12.05
N ALA A 22 35.01 26.84 12.45
CA ALA A 22 34.73 27.94 11.54
C ALA A 22 35.92 28.18 10.59
N PRO A 23 35.68 28.40 9.29
CA PRO A 23 36.75 28.68 8.32
C PRO A 23 37.51 29.95 8.72
N LYS A 24 38.84 29.87 8.80
CA LYS A 24 39.71 30.99 9.23
C LYS A 24 40.26 31.82 8.07
N SER A 25 40.00 31.41 6.82
CA SER A 25 40.43 32.16 5.64
C SER A 25 39.44 32.05 4.47
N THR A 26 39.44 33.07 3.62
CA THR A 26 38.64 33.14 2.38
C THR A 26 38.90 31.95 1.46
N ARG A 27 40.14 31.42 1.46
CA ARG A 27 40.51 30.23 0.71
C ARG A 27 39.80 28.97 1.21
N GLN A 28 39.72 28.77 2.54
CA GLN A 28 39.00 27.64 3.13
C GLN A 28 37.50 27.67 2.82
N ILE A 29 36.91 28.87 2.74
CA ILE A 29 35.50 29.05 2.36
C ILE A 29 35.29 28.62 0.89
N ASN A 30 36.18 29.04 0.00
CA ASN A 30 36.11 28.70 -1.42
C ASN A 30 36.32 27.19 -1.65
N ASP A 31 37.27 26.56 -0.95
CA ASP A 31 37.53 25.12 -1.05
C ASP A 31 36.37 24.28 -0.49
N LYS A 32 35.72 24.71 0.59
CA LYS A 32 34.49 24.06 1.10
C LYS A 32 33.32 24.22 0.13
N ARG A 33 33.14 25.41 -0.45
CA ARG A 33 32.10 25.66 -1.48
C ARG A 33 32.32 24.83 -2.74
N PHE A 34 33.57 24.72 -3.20
CA PHE A 34 33.90 23.90 -4.37
C PHE A 34 33.61 22.42 -4.09
N ARG A 35 34.03 21.89 -2.93
CA ARG A 35 33.73 20.51 -2.51
C ARG A 35 32.23 20.26 -2.37
N TYR A 36 31.48 21.19 -1.77
CA TYR A 36 30.02 21.10 -1.67
C TYR A 36 29.35 21.08 -3.05
N ARG A 37 29.77 21.95 -3.98
CA ARG A 37 29.24 21.98 -5.36
C ARG A 37 29.62 20.74 -6.17
N LYS A 38 30.82 20.21 -5.96
CA LYS A 38 31.30 18.98 -6.60
C LYS A 38 30.54 17.76 -6.09
N GLY A 39 30.42 17.60 -4.77
CA GLY A 39 29.62 16.54 -4.15
C GLY A 39 28.16 16.58 -4.61
N LYS A 40 27.55 17.78 -4.66
CA LYS A 40 26.18 17.94 -5.16
C LYS A 40 26.03 17.64 -6.66
N ARG A 41 27.09 17.84 -7.47
CA ARG A 41 27.10 17.45 -8.90
C ARG A 41 27.25 15.94 -9.07
N GLU A 42 28.09 15.30 -8.25
CA GLU A 42 28.30 13.86 -8.25
C GLU A 42 27.06 13.11 -7.73
N GLU A 43 26.41 13.61 -6.67
CA GLU A 43 25.10 13.13 -6.21
C GLU A 43 24.03 13.24 -7.30
N ASN A 44 23.99 14.34 -8.06
CA ASN A 44 23.00 14.55 -9.12
C ASN A 44 23.31 13.74 -10.40
N MET A 45 24.55 13.28 -10.58
CA MET A 45 24.91 12.31 -11.62
C MET A 45 24.51 10.89 -11.21
N ASN A 46 24.72 10.52 -9.95
CA ASN A 46 24.29 9.23 -9.39
C ASN A 46 22.77 9.15 -9.15
N SER A 47 22.06 10.28 -9.03
CA SER A 47 20.60 10.32 -8.87
C SER A 47 19.83 10.19 -10.18
N ARG A 48 20.52 10.04 -11.32
CA ARG A 48 19.87 9.55 -12.55
C ARG A 48 19.66 8.05 -12.41
N ILE A 49 18.70 7.69 -11.56
CA ILE A 49 18.20 6.34 -11.40
C ILE A 49 17.76 5.88 -12.79
N ASN A 50 18.42 4.86 -13.30
CA ASN A 50 18.10 4.28 -14.60
C ASN A 50 16.81 3.47 -14.44
N ILE A 51 15.71 3.98 -14.97
CA ILE A 51 14.39 3.32 -14.89
C ILE A 51 14.47 1.89 -15.46
N ALA A 52 15.33 1.63 -16.44
CA ALA A 52 15.53 0.28 -16.96
C ALA A 52 16.10 -0.68 -15.89
N ASP A 53 17.03 -0.21 -15.07
CA ASP A 53 17.63 -1.01 -14.00
C ASP A 53 16.62 -1.29 -12.89
N ASP A 54 15.73 -0.35 -12.57
CA ASP A 54 14.64 -0.57 -11.61
C ASP A 54 13.64 -1.63 -12.12
N VAL A 55 13.25 -1.56 -13.40
CA VAL A 55 12.35 -2.56 -14.01
C VAL A 55 12.99 -3.94 -14.02
N VAL A 56 14.28 -4.03 -14.39
CA VAL A 56 15.03 -5.28 -14.34
C VAL A 56 15.13 -5.82 -12.92
N SER A 57 15.35 -4.95 -11.93
CA SER A 57 15.41 -5.33 -10.53
C SER A 57 14.09 -5.94 -10.06
N VAL A 58 12.96 -5.30 -10.37
CA VAL A 58 11.63 -5.79 -10.01
C VAL A 58 11.31 -7.14 -10.69
N LEU A 59 11.69 -7.31 -11.96
CA LEU A 59 11.55 -8.61 -12.66
C LEU A 59 12.49 -9.69 -12.12
N SER A 60 13.67 -9.31 -11.62
CA SER A 60 14.60 -10.23 -10.97
C SER A 60 14.03 -10.71 -9.63
N GLU A 61 13.43 -9.79 -8.86
CA GLU A 61 12.76 -10.12 -7.60
C GLU A 61 11.61 -11.12 -7.76
N LEU A 62 10.90 -11.13 -8.90
CA LEU A 62 9.89 -12.17 -9.19
C LEU A 62 10.46 -13.60 -9.15
N HIS A 63 11.72 -13.77 -9.55
CA HIS A 63 12.37 -15.09 -9.60
C HIS A 63 13.08 -15.45 -8.29
N ILE A 64 13.45 -14.45 -7.50
CA ILE A 64 14.23 -14.62 -6.26
C ILE A 64 13.29 -14.70 -5.06
N ASN A 65 12.28 -13.84 -5.02
CA ASN A 65 11.42 -13.69 -3.86
C ASN A 65 10.21 -14.63 -3.94
N PRO A 66 10.11 -15.63 -3.04
CA PRO A 66 9.07 -16.65 -3.10
C PRO A 66 7.66 -16.12 -2.80
N VAL A 67 7.55 -14.86 -2.33
CA VAL A 67 6.28 -14.21 -2.02
C VAL A 67 5.75 -13.43 -3.23
N ILE A 68 6.58 -13.04 -4.18
CA ILE A 68 6.11 -12.35 -5.39
C ILE A 68 5.62 -13.42 -6.36
N GLN A 69 4.32 -13.41 -6.66
CA GLN A 69 3.69 -14.45 -7.47
C GLN A 69 3.51 -14.01 -8.92
N GLU A 70 3.23 -12.72 -9.14
CA GLU A 70 3.00 -12.20 -10.48
C GLU A 70 3.30 -10.70 -10.56
N ILE A 71 3.84 -10.27 -11.70
CA ILE A 71 4.00 -8.86 -12.07
C ILE A 71 3.30 -8.64 -13.40
N ILE A 72 2.30 -7.77 -13.40
CA ILE A 72 1.48 -7.48 -14.58
C ILE A 72 1.88 -6.11 -15.14
N LEU A 73 2.37 -6.13 -16.39
CA LEU A 73 2.75 -4.94 -17.14
C LEU A 73 1.72 -4.71 -18.24
N THR A 74 1.00 -3.58 -18.18
CA THR A 74 0.03 -3.19 -19.21
C THR A 74 0.49 -1.89 -19.87
N LYS A 75 0.33 -1.79 -21.19
CA LYS A 75 0.73 -0.60 -21.96
C LYS A 75 0.15 0.66 -21.32
N HIS A 76 1.00 1.67 -21.10
CA HIS A 76 0.63 2.96 -20.49
C HIS A 76 0.12 2.93 -19.04
N LYS A 77 0.14 1.76 -18.37
CA LYS A 77 -0.21 1.65 -16.95
C LYS A 77 1.03 1.39 -16.11
N LYS A 78 0.93 1.71 -14.81
CA LYS A 78 1.95 1.33 -13.82
C LYS A 78 1.91 -0.18 -13.60
N PRO A 79 3.03 -0.80 -13.19
CA PRO A 79 3.06 -2.23 -12.87
C PRO A 79 2.11 -2.55 -11.72
N VAL A 80 1.49 -3.71 -11.80
CA VAL A 80 0.71 -4.32 -10.71
C VAL A 80 1.50 -5.52 -10.22
N VAL A 81 1.63 -5.67 -8.90
CA VAL A 81 2.40 -6.77 -8.29
C VAL A 81 1.50 -7.54 -7.33
N ILE A 82 1.41 -8.86 -7.52
CA ILE A 82 0.65 -9.75 -6.65
C ILE A 82 1.62 -10.49 -5.74
N VAL A 83 1.39 -10.39 -4.43
CA VAL A 83 2.29 -10.93 -3.40
C VAL A 83 1.54 -11.80 -2.40
N TYR A 84 2.02 -13.03 -2.22
CA TYR A 84 1.65 -13.99 -1.17
C TYR A 84 2.54 -15.23 -1.19
N SER A 85 2.54 -15.97 -0.10
CA SER A 85 3.06 -17.35 -0.06
C SER A 85 1.95 -18.36 -0.36
N ASN A 86 2.29 -19.50 -0.97
CA ASN A 86 1.31 -20.56 -1.25
C ASN A 86 0.54 -20.99 0.01
N GLN A 87 1.22 -21.05 1.15
CA GLN A 87 0.62 -21.36 2.44
C GLN A 87 -0.52 -20.40 2.82
N GLN A 88 -0.39 -19.09 2.54
CA GLN A 88 -1.45 -18.13 2.80
C GLN A 88 -2.71 -18.42 2.00
N VAL A 89 -2.57 -18.84 0.74
CA VAL A 89 -3.73 -19.21 -0.09
C VAL A 89 -4.36 -20.51 0.40
N ASP A 90 -3.56 -21.52 0.71
CA ASP A 90 -4.08 -22.80 1.22
C ASP A 90 -4.82 -22.64 2.55
N ASP A 91 -4.27 -21.81 3.45
CA ASP A 91 -4.93 -21.50 4.72
C ASP A 91 -6.18 -20.65 4.52
N MET A 92 -6.16 -19.69 3.60
CA MET A 92 -7.34 -18.90 3.27
C MET A 92 -8.47 -19.79 2.72
N ILE A 93 -8.18 -20.67 1.77
CA ILE A 93 -9.16 -21.62 1.21
C ILE A 93 -9.73 -22.49 2.32
N ARG A 94 -8.88 -23.11 3.14
CA ARG A 94 -9.30 -23.99 4.24
C ARG A 94 -10.22 -23.31 5.25
N ASN A 95 -10.03 -22.00 5.49
CA ASN A 95 -10.78 -21.27 6.50
C ASN A 95 -12.04 -20.58 5.97
N CYS A 96 -12.13 -20.31 4.66
CA CYS A 96 -13.21 -19.55 4.04
C CYS A 96 -14.19 -20.42 3.23
N GLU A 97 -13.81 -21.64 2.85
CA GLU A 97 -14.65 -22.56 2.09
C GLU A 97 -15.78 -23.18 2.96
N GLY A 98 -17.00 -23.22 2.42
CA GLY A 98 -18.16 -23.89 3.01
C GLY A 98 -19.14 -22.97 3.72
N ASP A 99 -20.28 -23.51 4.15
CA ASP A 99 -21.36 -22.76 4.82
C ASP A 99 -20.88 -22.10 6.12
N ASP A 100 -20.02 -22.79 6.87
CA ASP A 100 -19.33 -22.27 8.04
C ASP A 100 -17.95 -21.70 7.69
N GLY A 101 -17.78 -21.14 6.49
CA GLY A 101 -16.56 -20.45 6.07
C GLY A 101 -16.41 -19.09 6.76
N SER A 102 -15.18 -18.66 7.07
CA SER A 102 -14.93 -17.26 7.43
C SER A 102 -15.33 -16.35 6.27
N VAL A 103 -15.86 -15.17 6.59
CA VAL A 103 -15.98 -14.10 5.59
C VAL A 103 -14.59 -13.74 5.10
N LEU A 104 -14.42 -13.71 3.78
CA LEU A 104 -13.25 -13.26 3.08
C LEU A 104 -13.37 -11.75 2.86
N GLY A 105 -12.70 -10.96 3.69
CA GLY A 105 -12.68 -9.51 3.61
C GLY A 105 -11.71 -9.03 2.53
N VAL A 106 -12.14 -8.08 1.70
CA VAL A 106 -11.31 -7.39 0.72
C VAL A 106 -11.32 -5.91 1.04
N ASP A 107 -10.15 -5.36 1.30
CA ASP A 107 -9.99 -3.96 1.65
C ASP A 107 -8.85 -3.34 0.85
N ARG A 108 -9.09 -2.14 0.31
CA ARG A 108 -8.03 -1.30 -0.24
C ARG A 108 -7.50 -0.40 0.87
N THR A 109 -6.27 -0.66 1.28
CA THR A 109 -5.58 0.17 2.27
C THR A 109 -4.86 1.34 1.59
N PHE A 110 -4.90 2.48 2.26
CA PHE A 110 -4.22 3.71 1.89
C PHE A 110 -3.03 3.95 2.84
N ASN A 111 -2.07 4.79 2.43
CA ASN A 111 -0.95 5.32 3.24
C ASN A 111 0.38 4.53 3.27
N LEU A 112 0.71 3.77 2.22
CA LEU A 112 2.05 3.16 2.07
C LEU A 112 2.96 3.91 1.07
N GLY A 113 2.49 5.03 0.54
CA GLY A 113 3.19 5.86 -0.43
C GLY A 113 2.27 6.25 -1.60
N ASN A 114 2.85 6.33 -2.80
CA ASN A 114 2.12 6.67 -4.04
C ASN A 114 1.43 5.46 -4.68
N PHE A 115 1.15 4.40 -3.92
CA PHE A 115 0.51 3.18 -4.37
C PHE A 115 -0.53 2.73 -3.35
N TYR A 116 -1.47 1.91 -3.82
CA TYR A 116 -2.48 1.25 -3.03
C TYR A 116 -2.09 -0.21 -2.79
N VAL A 117 -2.53 -0.75 -1.66
CA VAL A 117 -2.45 -2.18 -1.39
C VAL A 117 -3.84 -2.70 -1.12
N THR A 118 -4.33 -3.55 -2.00
CA THR A 118 -5.59 -4.29 -1.80
C THR A 118 -5.26 -5.65 -1.24
N VAL A 119 -5.86 -5.97 -0.10
CA VAL A 119 -5.52 -7.17 0.68
C VAL A 119 -6.77 -8.00 0.95
N PHE A 120 -6.62 -9.31 0.80
CA PHE A 120 -7.56 -10.28 1.34
C PHE A 120 -7.29 -10.53 2.82
N SER A 121 -8.34 -10.66 3.61
CA SER A 121 -8.28 -10.93 5.03
C SER A 121 -9.35 -11.93 5.45
N TYR A 122 -9.08 -12.76 6.45
CA TYR A 122 -10.02 -13.77 6.92
C TYR A 122 -9.75 -14.10 8.39
N LYS A 123 -10.75 -14.63 9.09
CA LYS A 123 -10.55 -15.19 10.44
C LYS A 123 -10.05 -16.62 10.32
N ASN A 124 -8.90 -16.91 10.94
CA ASN A 124 -8.39 -18.27 11.01
C ASN A 124 -9.13 -19.05 12.10
N ARG A 125 -9.99 -19.97 11.68
CA ARG A 125 -10.85 -20.80 12.52
C ARG A 125 -10.10 -21.92 13.23
N CYS A 126 -8.89 -22.27 12.79
CA CYS A 126 -8.05 -23.25 13.46
C CYS A 126 -7.29 -22.67 14.67
N LEU A 127 -7.29 -21.35 14.85
CA LEU A 127 -6.54 -20.67 15.90
C LEU A 127 -7.47 -19.87 16.80
N LYS A 128 -7.15 -19.80 18.10
CA LYS A 128 -7.87 -18.94 19.04
C LYS A 128 -6.90 -18.01 19.72
N SER A 129 -7.15 -16.70 19.63
CA SER A 129 -6.33 -15.70 20.29
C SER A 129 -6.42 -15.86 21.81
N ASN A 130 -5.27 -15.98 22.48
CA ASN A 130 -5.25 -16.08 23.95
C ASN A 130 -5.77 -14.82 24.64
N ARG A 131 -5.62 -13.65 24.00
CA ARG A 131 -6.00 -12.34 24.52
C ARG A 131 -7.49 -12.04 24.32
N THR A 132 -7.99 -12.20 23.11
CA THR A 132 -9.38 -11.84 22.76
C THR A 132 -10.35 -13.01 22.84
N LYS A 133 -9.84 -14.25 22.94
CA LYS A 133 -10.61 -15.50 22.86
C LYS A 133 -11.44 -15.62 21.58
N ASP A 134 -11.12 -14.85 20.54
CA ASP A 134 -11.74 -14.90 19.22
C ASP A 134 -10.75 -15.45 18.17
N PHE A 135 -11.26 -15.84 17.01
CA PHE A 135 -10.46 -16.25 15.86
C PHE A 135 -9.64 -15.05 15.34
N PRO A 136 -8.31 -15.16 15.23
CA PRO A 136 -7.47 -14.07 14.77
C PRO A 136 -7.71 -13.78 13.29
N VAL A 137 -7.65 -12.50 12.93
CA VAL A 137 -7.65 -12.07 11.52
C VAL A 137 -6.26 -12.28 10.94
N MET A 138 -6.19 -12.97 9.81
CA MET A 138 -4.99 -13.25 9.03
C MET A 138 -5.06 -12.55 7.67
N PHE A 139 -3.90 -12.25 7.11
CA PHE A 139 -3.77 -11.69 5.76
C PHE A 139 -3.58 -12.80 4.73
N GLY A 140 -4.42 -12.78 3.70
CA GLY A 140 -4.28 -13.58 2.50
C GLY A 140 -3.48 -12.83 1.42
N PRO A 141 -3.75 -13.11 0.14
CA PRO A 141 -3.12 -12.42 -0.97
C PRO A 141 -3.25 -10.91 -0.96
N CYS A 142 -2.19 -10.22 -1.41
CA CYS A 142 -2.17 -8.77 -1.57
C CYS A 142 -1.83 -8.39 -3.01
N MET A 143 -2.41 -7.29 -3.48
CA MET A 143 -2.07 -6.63 -4.73
C MET A 143 -1.54 -5.23 -4.43
N ILE A 144 -0.36 -4.93 -4.96
CA ILE A 144 0.22 -3.59 -5.01
C ILE A 144 -0.12 -2.99 -6.38
N HIS A 145 -0.78 -1.83 -6.38
CA HIS A 145 -1.26 -1.19 -7.60
C HIS A 145 -1.36 0.34 -7.45
N PHE A 146 -1.64 1.05 -8.54
CA PHE A 146 -1.56 2.53 -8.60
C PHE A 146 -2.85 3.20 -9.06
N ASP A 147 -3.91 2.43 -9.32
CA ASP A 147 -5.18 2.93 -9.80
C ASP A 147 -6.35 2.35 -9.00
N SER A 148 -7.57 2.49 -9.47
CA SER A 148 -8.78 1.97 -8.80
C SER A 148 -9.74 1.44 -9.85
N GLU A 149 -9.18 0.96 -10.97
CA GLU A 149 -9.95 0.54 -12.13
C GLU A 149 -10.45 -0.89 -11.95
N GLU A 150 -11.66 -1.15 -12.46
CA GLU A 150 -12.28 -2.47 -12.42
C GLU A 150 -11.41 -3.53 -13.12
N GLU A 151 -10.71 -3.16 -14.20
CA GLU A 151 -9.78 -4.06 -14.91
C GLU A 151 -8.62 -4.51 -14.00
N THR A 152 -8.06 -3.58 -13.22
CA THR A 152 -6.93 -3.85 -12.32
C THR A 152 -7.35 -4.81 -11.21
N TYR A 153 -8.48 -4.55 -10.56
CA TYR A 153 -9.06 -5.47 -9.59
C TYR A 153 -9.42 -6.81 -10.21
N GLY A 154 -9.99 -6.80 -11.42
CA GLY A 154 -10.38 -8.00 -12.15
C GLY A 154 -9.21 -8.94 -12.40
N LYS A 155 -8.01 -8.42 -12.69
CA LYS A 155 -6.79 -9.22 -12.83
C LYS A 155 -6.43 -9.93 -11.53
N PHE A 156 -6.39 -9.20 -10.41
CA PHE A 156 -6.08 -9.78 -9.10
C PHE A 156 -7.10 -10.81 -8.64
N PHE A 157 -8.39 -10.51 -8.80
CA PHE A 157 -9.44 -11.43 -8.42
C PHE A 157 -9.49 -12.67 -9.30
N SER A 158 -9.17 -12.54 -10.60
CA SER A 158 -8.98 -13.71 -11.48
C SER A 158 -7.84 -14.60 -10.99
N HIS A 159 -6.69 -13.99 -10.68
CA HIS A 159 -5.52 -14.72 -10.17
C HIS A 159 -5.83 -15.49 -8.89
N VAL A 160 -6.59 -14.88 -7.97
CA VAL A 160 -6.99 -15.54 -6.73
C VAL A 160 -8.09 -16.57 -6.98
N SER A 161 -9.10 -16.28 -7.80
CA SER A 161 -10.20 -17.22 -8.09
C SER A 161 -9.70 -18.52 -8.72
N ASP A 162 -8.69 -18.43 -9.60
CA ASP A 162 -8.11 -19.60 -10.25
C ASP A 162 -7.49 -20.58 -9.24
N ARG A 163 -7.07 -20.08 -8.07
CA ARG A 163 -6.53 -20.91 -6.97
C ARG A 163 -7.62 -21.57 -6.12
N PHE A 164 -8.81 -20.98 -6.04
CA PHE A 164 -9.97 -21.62 -5.38
C PHE A 164 -10.57 -22.74 -6.24
N GLY A 165 -10.38 -22.70 -7.56
CA GLY A 165 -10.95 -23.68 -8.48
C GLY A 165 -12.49 -23.62 -8.52
N GLN A 166 -13.15 -24.75 -8.79
CA GLN A 166 -14.62 -24.84 -8.87
C GLN A 166 -15.33 -24.87 -7.51
N LYS A 167 -14.68 -24.46 -6.42
CA LYS A 167 -15.23 -24.51 -5.07
C LYS A 167 -16.05 -23.25 -4.82
N THR A 168 -17.37 -23.38 -4.72
CA THR A 168 -18.31 -22.27 -4.99
C THR A 168 -18.98 -21.63 -3.79
N GLN A 169 -18.73 -22.09 -2.56
CA GLN A 169 -19.35 -21.49 -1.38
C GLN A 169 -18.36 -20.59 -0.64
N LEU A 170 -18.33 -19.32 -1.04
CA LEU A 170 -17.55 -18.27 -0.39
C LEU A 170 -18.48 -17.13 0.04
N THR A 171 -18.18 -16.54 1.19
CA THR A 171 -18.79 -15.27 1.60
C THR A 171 -17.72 -14.19 1.55
N ILE A 172 -17.89 -13.19 0.69
CA ILE A 172 -16.93 -12.12 0.47
C ILE A 172 -17.49 -10.81 1.01
N GLY A 173 -16.72 -10.16 1.88
CA GLY A 173 -17.02 -8.82 2.39
C GLY A 173 -16.12 -7.78 1.72
N SER A 174 -16.67 -6.70 1.18
CA SER A 174 -15.88 -5.58 0.65
C SER A 174 -16.45 -4.23 1.07
N ASP A 175 -15.72 -3.16 0.77
CA ASP A 175 -16.31 -1.81 0.76
C ASP A 175 -17.31 -1.64 -0.42
N GLU A 176 -17.93 -0.46 -0.52
CA GLU A 176 -18.88 -0.10 -1.57
C GLU A 176 -18.21 0.48 -2.84
N GLU A 177 -16.89 0.32 -3.00
CA GLU A 177 -16.20 0.77 -4.21
C GLU A 177 -16.73 0.00 -5.42
N LYS A 178 -17.36 0.73 -6.36
CA LYS A 178 -18.06 0.13 -7.51
C LYS A 178 -17.14 -0.72 -8.38
N SER A 179 -15.94 -0.24 -8.69
CA SER A 179 -14.97 -0.96 -9.52
C SER A 179 -14.53 -2.26 -8.86
N MET A 180 -14.26 -2.24 -7.55
CA MET A 180 -13.93 -3.46 -6.80
C MET A 180 -15.12 -4.43 -6.73
N THR A 181 -16.31 -3.92 -6.38
CA THR A 181 -17.53 -4.73 -6.24
C THR A 181 -17.91 -5.41 -7.56
N ASN A 182 -17.82 -4.69 -8.68
CA ASN A 182 -18.10 -5.24 -10.01
C ASN A 182 -17.10 -6.34 -10.37
N ALA A 183 -15.80 -6.08 -10.18
CA ALA A 183 -14.76 -7.06 -10.44
C ALA A 183 -14.93 -8.32 -9.58
N LEU A 184 -15.27 -8.17 -8.30
CA LEU A 184 -15.55 -9.29 -7.39
C LEU A 184 -16.74 -10.14 -7.88
N LYS A 185 -17.86 -9.51 -8.22
CA LYS A 185 -19.04 -10.22 -8.75
C LYS A 185 -18.76 -10.93 -10.07
N ALA A 186 -17.92 -10.34 -10.91
CA ALA A 186 -17.53 -10.95 -12.18
C ALA A 186 -16.61 -12.17 -11.99
N LYS A 187 -15.71 -12.16 -10.99
CA LYS A 187 -14.73 -13.23 -10.76
C LYS A 187 -15.15 -14.28 -9.74
N PHE A 188 -16.09 -13.95 -8.86
CA PHE A 188 -16.68 -14.85 -7.88
C PHE A 188 -18.22 -14.86 -8.01
N PRO A 189 -18.77 -15.32 -9.14
CA PRO A 189 -20.21 -15.20 -9.44
C PRO A 189 -21.11 -16.01 -8.48
N HIS A 190 -20.56 -17.01 -7.80
CA HIS A 190 -21.29 -17.87 -6.87
C HIS A 190 -21.09 -17.49 -5.40
N ALA A 191 -20.30 -16.45 -5.11
CA ALA A 191 -20.06 -16.01 -3.74
C ALA A 191 -21.22 -15.16 -3.21
N ASN A 192 -21.46 -15.25 -1.91
CA ASN A 192 -22.34 -14.34 -1.18
C ASN A 192 -21.58 -13.05 -0.88
N PHE A 193 -22.14 -11.89 -1.24
CA PHE A 193 -21.49 -10.60 -1.04
C PHE A 193 -22.08 -9.85 0.15
N LEU A 194 -21.20 -9.41 1.05
CA LEU A 194 -21.53 -8.61 2.22
C LEU A 194 -20.84 -7.24 2.13
N LEU A 195 -21.49 -6.24 2.70
CA LEU A 195 -20.88 -4.92 2.87
C LEU A 195 -20.09 -4.88 4.19
N CYS A 196 -18.95 -4.20 4.17
CA CYS A 196 -18.15 -3.98 5.36
C CYS A 196 -18.93 -3.14 6.38
N THR A 197 -19.21 -3.72 7.55
CA THR A 197 -19.97 -3.07 8.64
C THR A 197 -19.35 -1.75 9.09
N LYS A 198 -18.02 -1.69 9.15
CA LYS A 198 -17.29 -0.44 9.47
C LYS A 198 -17.60 0.66 8.46
N HIS A 199 -17.56 0.34 7.16
CA HIS A 199 -17.87 1.31 6.11
C HIS A 199 -19.33 1.75 6.14
N ILE A 200 -20.27 0.83 6.45
CA ILE A 200 -21.67 1.20 6.68
C ILE A 200 -21.78 2.19 7.85
N HIS A 201 -21.12 1.93 8.98
CA HIS A 201 -21.19 2.80 10.16
C HIS A 201 -20.58 4.18 9.87
N ASP A 202 -19.46 4.23 9.16
CA ASP A 202 -18.82 5.48 8.76
C ASP A 202 -19.67 6.26 7.74
N ASN A 203 -20.34 5.58 6.81
CA ASN A 203 -21.28 6.18 5.87
C ASN A 203 -22.48 6.80 6.59
N ILE A 204 -23.10 6.07 7.53
CA ILE A 204 -24.22 6.58 8.35
C ILE A 204 -23.75 7.78 9.16
N ARG A 205 -22.57 7.71 9.80
CA ARG A 205 -22.02 8.82 10.60
C ARG A 205 -21.79 10.07 9.74
N ARG A 206 -21.28 9.91 8.52
CA ARG A 206 -21.07 11.02 7.56
C ARG A 206 -22.38 11.62 7.10
N HIS A 207 -23.35 10.78 6.74
CA HIS A 207 -24.68 11.23 6.33
C HIS A 207 -25.39 12.01 7.44
N LEU A 208 -25.33 11.53 8.68
CA LEU A 208 -25.86 12.24 9.85
C LEU A 208 -25.14 13.57 10.09
N GLN A 209 -23.84 13.66 9.79
CA GLN A 209 -23.08 14.90 9.89
C GLN A 209 -23.49 15.93 8.84
N GLU A 210 -23.65 15.51 7.59
CA GLU A 210 -24.07 16.36 6.47
C GLU A 210 -25.49 16.91 6.70
N ASN A 211 -26.37 16.13 7.34
CA ASN A 211 -27.74 16.52 7.66
C ASN A 211 -27.90 17.20 9.03
N GLY A 212 -26.79 17.66 9.65
CA GLY A 212 -26.84 18.49 10.85
C GLY A 212 -27.19 17.77 12.17
N ALA A 213 -27.18 16.44 12.20
CA ALA A 213 -27.46 15.70 13.43
C ALA A 213 -26.39 15.94 14.49
N GLY A 214 -26.79 16.16 15.74
CA GLY A 214 -25.89 16.42 16.87
C GLY A 214 -24.95 15.24 17.20
N VAL A 215 -23.84 15.54 17.90
CA VAL A 215 -22.77 14.57 18.21
C VAL A 215 -23.28 13.32 18.97
N GLN A 216 -24.34 13.45 19.77
CA GLN A 216 -24.92 12.32 20.50
C GLN A 216 -25.62 11.29 19.60
N ALA A 217 -26.35 11.73 18.57
CA ALA A 217 -26.97 10.82 17.59
C ALA A 217 -25.92 10.02 16.81
N ARG A 218 -24.72 10.58 16.62
CA ARG A 218 -23.59 9.93 15.93
C ARG A 218 -22.82 8.92 16.79
N LYS A 219 -22.94 9.02 18.12
CA LYS A 219 -22.30 8.11 19.08
C LYS A 219 -23.16 6.87 19.39
N GLY A 220 -24.45 6.91 19.06
CA GLY A 220 -25.39 5.79 19.26
C GLY A 220 -25.47 4.80 18.10
N ILE A 221 -24.66 4.97 17.04
CA ILE A 221 -24.52 3.95 15.99
C ILE A 221 -23.73 2.78 16.60
N PRO A 222 -24.26 1.54 16.56
CA PRO A 222 -23.64 0.35 17.16
C PRO A 222 -22.19 0.09 16.76
#